data_AF-A0A960QG29-F1
#
_entry.id   AF-A0A960QG29-F1
#
_cell.length_a   1.000
_cell.length_b   1.000
_cell.length_c   1.000
_cell.angle_alpha   90.00
_cell.angle_beta   90.00
_cell.angle_gamma   90.00
#
_symmetry.space_group_name_H-M   'P 1'
#
loop_
_entity.id
_entity.type
_entity.pdbx_description
1 polymer ?
#
loop_
_entity_poly.entity_id
_entity_poly.type
_entity_poly.pdbx_seq_one_letter_code
_entity_poly.pdbx_strand_id
1 'polypeptide(L)'
;RCLHLPRPPRAPTFPLALAGGARGGEKLPHYSNYFFGRDSTNWRSRVSHYQTVIAEEVWPRLNVEYRADKQGVETIYHVAPGADPTQIQMDYIGLDAPLRVDFQGNLVLTTSLGEVKEQAPYAYQVDGRVQKRVESIYRIIDGNRVAFEFEGFDASKELVIDPLIYSTYFGGLDGVEYINRVCVLAGDEGLLLCGSSSSSDFLTTPGSYQEHLLGRQDGFITKLSSDAREIEFSTLFGDSDYVACEDIKTMPNGDIVVVGRVSQLGQIPLTPSALDSIHEGYEGFVALFSNDASSLT
;
A
#
# COMPACT_ATOMS: atom_id res chain seq x y z
N ARG A 1 6.93 50.41 -9.81
CA ARG A 1 6.97 49.25 -10.73
C ARG A 1 6.28 48.09 -10.02
N CYS A 2 4.98 47.90 -10.26
CA CYS A 2 4.23 46.79 -9.68
C CYS A 2 4.57 45.50 -10.43
N LEU A 3 5.09 44.51 -9.71
CA LEU A 3 5.28 43.16 -10.21
C LEU A 3 3.90 42.51 -10.36
N HIS A 4 3.50 42.29 -11.62
CA HIS A 4 2.39 41.40 -11.95
C HIS A 4 2.84 39.98 -11.63
N LEU A 5 2.37 39.43 -10.51
CA LEU A 5 2.46 38.00 -10.27
C LEU A 5 1.46 37.31 -11.21
N PRO A 6 1.87 36.31 -12.01
CA PRO A 6 0.95 35.54 -12.81
C PRO A 6 -0.08 34.86 -11.89
N ARG A 7 -1.34 34.81 -12.34
CA ARG A 7 -2.37 34.05 -11.64
C ARG A 7 -1.88 32.60 -11.48
N PRO A 8 -1.98 32.00 -10.29
CA PRO A 8 -1.72 30.58 -10.16
C PRO A 8 -2.63 29.82 -11.15
N PRO A 9 -2.16 28.71 -11.74
CA PRO A 9 -3.02 27.85 -12.54
C PRO A 9 -4.25 27.51 -11.69
N ARG A 10 -5.44 27.64 -12.30
CA ARG A 10 -6.66 27.16 -11.65
C ARG A 10 -6.44 25.67 -11.41
N ALA A 11 -6.49 25.25 -10.14
CA ALA A 11 -6.64 23.84 -9.83
C ALA A 11 -7.85 23.31 -10.63
N PRO A 12 -7.81 22.06 -11.12
CA PRO A 12 -8.99 21.43 -11.70
C PRO A 12 -10.14 21.58 -10.70
N THR A 13 -11.09 22.44 -11.02
CA THR A 13 -12.31 22.59 -10.25
C THR A 13 -13.15 21.37 -10.58
N PHE A 14 -13.22 20.41 -9.67
CA PHE A 14 -14.28 19.42 -9.65
C PHE A 14 -15.57 20.17 -9.33
N PRO A 15 -16.52 20.34 -10.28
CA PRO A 15 -17.82 20.90 -9.93
C PRO A 15 -18.62 19.80 -9.23
N LEU A 16 -18.27 19.47 -7.98
CA LEU A 16 -19.16 18.72 -7.11
C LEU A 16 -20.21 19.69 -6.58
N ALA A 17 -21.42 19.63 -7.14
CA ALA A 17 -22.59 20.17 -6.46
C ALA A 17 -22.90 19.24 -5.28
N LEU A 18 -22.44 19.61 -4.08
CA LEU A 18 -22.74 18.86 -2.86
C LEU A 18 -24.22 19.00 -2.54
N ALA A 19 -24.97 17.91 -2.56
CA ALA A 19 -26.38 17.93 -2.14
C ALA A 19 -26.50 18.03 -0.61
N GLY A 20 -25.61 17.37 0.15
CA GLY A 20 -25.60 17.35 1.63
C GLY A 20 -24.65 18.33 2.31
N GLY A 21 -23.83 19.07 1.56
CA GLY A 21 -22.78 19.94 2.11
C GLY A 21 -21.49 19.17 2.44
N ALA A 22 -20.60 19.78 3.22
CA ALA A 22 -19.36 19.14 3.67
C ALA A 22 -19.07 19.48 5.14
N ARG A 23 -18.50 18.52 5.86
CA ARG A 23 -18.07 18.70 7.26
C ARG A 23 -16.64 18.23 7.47
N GLY A 24 -15.96 18.85 8.43
CA GLY A 24 -14.67 18.36 8.89
C GLY A 24 -14.83 17.15 9.81
N GLY A 25 -13.93 16.17 9.68
CA GLY A 25 -13.79 15.06 10.62
C GLY A 25 -12.84 15.43 11.75
N GLU A 26 -11.62 14.87 11.73
CA GLU A 26 -10.63 15.15 12.78
C GLU A 26 -10.05 16.57 12.65
N LYS A 27 -10.23 17.38 13.70
CA LYS A 27 -9.79 18.78 13.72
C LYS A 27 -8.30 18.89 14.08
N LEU A 28 -7.54 19.59 13.25
CA LEU A 28 -6.12 19.86 13.48
C LEU A 28 -5.91 21.11 14.35
N PRO A 29 -4.75 21.25 15.03
CA PRO A 29 -4.47 22.39 15.91
C PRO A 29 -4.28 23.71 15.16
N HIS A 30 -4.08 23.66 13.84
CA HIS A 30 -3.83 24.82 12.99
C HIS A 30 -5.12 25.36 12.35
N TYR A 31 -5.08 26.62 11.95
CA TYR A 31 -6.17 27.29 11.25
C TYR A 31 -5.61 28.28 10.23
N SER A 32 -6.43 28.61 9.22
CA SER A 32 -6.13 29.66 8.24
C SER A 32 -7.07 30.85 8.39
N ASN A 33 -6.61 32.00 7.90
CA ASN A 33 -7.44 33.17 7.67
C ASN A 33 -7.39 33.49 6.18
N TYR A 34 -8.56 33.71 5.58
CA TYR A 34 -8.71 34.02 4.16
C TYR A 34 -9.31 35.42 4.01
N PHE A 35 -8.53 36.34 3.45
CA PHE A 35 -8.90 37.74 3.26
C PHE A 35 -9.05 38.03 1.76
N PHE A 36 -10.23 37.71 1.21
CA PHE A 36 -10.49 37.88 -0.21
C PHE A 36 -11.02 39.29 -0.53
N GLY A 37 -10.21 40.06 -1.25
CA GLY A 37 -10.61 41.39 -1.73
C GLY A 37 -10.73 42.45 -0.62
N ARG A 38 -11.28 43.61 -0.99
CA ARG A 38 -11.44 44.77 -0.08
C ARG A 38 -12.70 44.73 0.77
N ASP A 39 -13.67 43.90 0.41
CA ASP A 39 -14.92 43.73 1.15
C ASP A 39 -14.70 42.73 2.29
N SER A 40 -14.71 43.24 3.52
CA SER A 40 -14.47 42.44 4.72
C SER A 40 -15.55 41.41 5.01
N THR A 41 -16.73 41.48 4.39
CA THR A 41 -17.77 40.46 4.54
C THR A 41 -17.39 39.13 3.88
N ASN A 42 -16.44 39.16 2.92
CA ASN A 42 -15.86 37.97 2.29
C ASN A 42 -14.67 37.40 3.06
N TRP A 43 -14.25 38.05 4.15
CA TRP A 43 -13.16 37.56 4.96
C TRP A 43 -13.64 36.40 5.84
N ARG A 44 -12.78 35.41 6.03
CA ARG A 44 -13.00 34.27 6.91
C ARG A 44 -11.79 34.14 7.81
N SER A 45 -12.00 34.18 9.13
CA SER A 45 -10.93 34.01 10.12
C SER A 45 -11.15 32.76 10.94
N ARG A 46 -10.06 32.21 11.49
CA ARG A 46 -10.07 30.98 12.31
C ARG A 46 -10.73 29.79 11.61
N VAL A 47 -10.56 29.68 10.29
CA VAL A 47 -11.03 28.53 9.51
C VAL A 47 -10.18 27.34 9.91
N SER A 48 -10.78 26.41 10.64
CA SER A 48 -10.09 25.25 11.20
C SER A 48 -9.61 24.33 10.10
N HIS A 49 -8.43 23.74 10.28
CA HIS A 49 -7.95 22.67 9.43
C HIS A 49 -8.46 21.33 9.95
N TYR A 50 -8.65 20.40 9.04
CA TYR A 50 -9.10 19.05 9.36
C TYR A 50 -8.24 18.06 8.59
N GLN A 51 -7.93 16.93 9.22
CA GLN A 51 -7.23 15.82 8.55
C GLN A 51 -8.14 15.13 7.54
N THR A 52 -9.44 15.11 7.82
CA THR A 52 -10.47 14.55 6.95
C THR A 52 -11.57 15.56 6.67
N VAL A 53 -12.05 15.58 5.43
CA VAL A 53 -13.24 16.32 5.01
C VAL A 53 -14.23 15.33 4.42
N ILE A 54 -15.45 15.31 4.95
CA ILE A 54 -16.51 14.43 4.47
C ILE A 54 -17.49 15.28 3.68
N ALA A 55 -17.54 15.04 2.39
CA ALA A 55 -18.57 15.52 1.48
C ALA A 55 -19.79 14.60 1.63
N GLU A 56 -20.90 15.16 2.10
CA GLU A 56 -22.11 14.40 2.43
C GLU A 56 -23.05 14.35 1.24
N GLU A 57 -23.59 13.15 0.99
CA GLU A 57 -24.55 12.87 -0.08
C GLU A 57 -24.11 13.50 -1.43
N VAL A 58 -22.85 13.26 -1.81
CA VAL A 58 -22.32 13.64 -3.15
C VAL A 58 -23.19 12.99 -4.23
N TRP A 59 -23.58 11.74 -3.98
CA TRP A 59 -24.70 11.07 -4.63
C TRP A 59 -25.71 10.64 -3.56
N PRO A 60 -26.98 10.35 -3.92
CA PRO A 60 -27.99 9.91 -2.96
C PRO A 60 -27.50 8.75 -2.09
N ARG A 61 -27.36 9.01 -0.78
CA ARG A 61 -26.87 8.04 0.22
C ARG A 61 -25.41 7.58 0.03
N LEU A 62 -24.59 8.41 -0.61
CA LEU A 62 -23.16 8.21 -0.79
C LEU A 62 -22.35 9.40 -0.27
N ASN A 63 -21.43 9.14 0.64
CA ASN A 63 -20.50 10.15 1.14
C ASN A 63 -19.12 9.93 0.51
N VAL A 64 -18.36 11.02 0.38
CA VAL A 64 -16.95 10.97 -0.04
C VAL A 64 -16.10 11.57 1.08
N GLU A 65 -15.20 10.77 1.65
CA GLU A 65 -14.20 11.22 2.60
C GLU A 65 -12.90 11.53 1.85
N TYR A 66 -12.39 12.73 2.04
CA TYR A 66 -11.06 13.14 1.62
C TYR A 66 -10.15 13.14 2.84
N ARG A 67 -9.08 12.34 2.81
CA ARG A 67 -8.06 12.31 3.86
C ARG A 67 -6.76 12.85 3.29
N ALA A 68 -6.18 13.85 3.94
CA ALA A 68 -4.95 14.47 3.48
C ALA A 68 -3.78 14.17 4.41
N ASP A 69 -2.64 13.81 3.83
CA ASP A 69 -1.36 13.65 4.52
C ASP A 69 -0.20 14.30 3.74
N LYS A 70 1.05 13.92 4.04
CA LYS A 70 2.23 14.49 3.36
C LYS A 70 2.42 13.94 1.95
N GLN A 71 1.81 12.80 1.65
CA GLN A 71 1.92 12.04 0.41
C GLN A 71 0.83 12.45 -0.58
N GLY A 72 -0.33 12.91 -0.11
CA GLY A 72 -1.37 13.46 -0.98
C GLY A 72 -2.74 13.54 -0.33
N VAL A 73 -3.76 13.41 -1.16
CA VAL A 73 -5.16 13.32 -0.75
C VAL A 73 -5.69 11.97 -1.18
N GLU A 74 -6.06 11.15 -0.20
CA GLU A 74 -6.80 9.90 -0.37
C GLU A 74 -8.30 10.22 -0.48
N THR A 75 -8.99 9.50 -1.36
CA THR A 75 -10.43 9.67 -1.60
C THR A 75 -11.13 8.34 -1.33
N ILE A 76 -11.97 8.31 -0.30
CA ILE A 76 -12.70 7.13 0.16
C ILE A 76 -14.19 7.34 -0.11
N TYR A 77 -14.83 6.38 -0.77
CA TYR A 77 -16.26 6.44 -1.05
C TYR A 77 -17.01 5.51 -0.09
N HIS A 78 -18.02 6.07 0.57
CA HIS A 78 -18.88 5.36 1.50
C HIS A 78 -20.27 5.18 0.88
N VAL A 79 -20.56 3.96 0.44
CA VAL A 79 -21.84 3.58 -0.17
C VAL A 79 -22.73 2.99 0.93
N ALA A 80 -23.76 3.73 1.35
CA ALA A 80 -24.64 3.26 2.42
C ALA A 80 -25.44 2.00 2.00
N PRO A 81 -25.89 1.17 2.96
CA PRO A 81 -26.76 0.01 2.69
C PRO A 81 -27.94 0.33 1.76
N GLY A 82 -28.03 -0.37 0.63
CA GLY A 82 -29.07 -0.22 -0.38
C GLY A 82 -28.93 1.00 -1.30
N ALA A 83 -27.82 1.75 -1.22
CA ALA A 83 -27.48 2.75 -2.22
C ALA A 83 -26.93 2.10 -3.49
N ASP A 84 -27.07 2.77 -4.63
CA ASP A 84 -26.60 2.28 -5.92
C ASP A 84 -25.18 2.83 -6.19
N PRO A 85 -24.13 1.99 -6.13
CA PRO A 85 -22.76 2.45 -6.34
C PRO A 85 -22.45 2.86 -7.78
N THR A 86 -23.28 2.48 -8.77
CA THR A 86 -23.08 2.83 -10.19
C THR A 86 -23.31 4.32 -10.47
N GLN A 87 -23.85 5.05 -9.49
CA GLN A 87 -24.00 6.50 -9.52
C GLN A 87 -22.65 7.22 -9.44
N ILE A 88 -21.62 6.57 -8.89
CA ILE A 88 -20.27 7.13 -8.82
C ILE A 88 -19.67 7.16 -10.22
N GLN A 89 -19.63 8.37 -10.80
CA GLN A 89 -19.06 8.61 -12.12
C GLN A 89 -18.09 9.79 -12.05
N MET A 90 -16.87 9.57 -12.53
CA MET A 90 -15.75 10.51 -12.48
C MET A 90 -15.41 10.97 -13.89
N ASP A 91 -15.49 12.28 -14.12
CA ASP A 91 -15.13 12.90 -15.39
C ASP A 91 -13.68 13.42 -15.34
N TYR A 92 -12.82 12.89 -16.19
CA TYR A 92 -11.44 13.36 -16.35
C TYR A 92 -11.32 14.35 -17.51
N ILE A 93 -11.01 15.60 -17.17
CA ILE A 93 -10.92 16.71 -18.13
C ILE A 93 -9.45 17.08 -18.34
N GLY A 94 -9.08 17.37 -19.59
CA GLY A 94 -7.74 17.87 -19.93
C GLY A 94 -6.69 16.79 -20.17
N LEU A 95 -7.11 15.58 -20.55
CA LEU A 95 -6.22 14.51 -20.95
C LEU A 95 -5.76 14.70 -22.41
N ASP A 96 -4.51 14.35 -22.68
CA ASP A 96 -3.91 14.39 -24.02
C ASP A 96 -4.19 13.10 -24.83
N ALA A 97 -4.66 12.05 -24.17
CA ALA A 97 -5.14 10.83 -24.79
C ALA A 97 -6.37 10.26 -24.04
N PRO A 98 -7.18 9.39 -24.68
CA PRO A 98 -8.29 8.71 -24.01
C PRO A 98 -7.83 7.92 -22.79
N LEU A 99 -8.72 7.80 -21.80
CA LEU A 99 -8.50 6.90 -20.66
C LEU A 99 -8.32 5.45 -21.13
N ARG A 100 -7.52 4.71 -20.37
CA ARG A 100 -7.38 3.26 -20.53
C ARG A 100 -7.21 2.60 -19.18
N VAL A 101 -7.64 1.35 -19.09
CA VAL A 101 -7.31 0.47 -17.96
C VAL A 101 -6.16 -0.43 -18.41
N ASP A 102 -5.08 -0.49 -17.64
CA ASP A 102 -3.96 -1.38 -17.96
C ASP A 102 -4.23 -2.83 -17.53
N PHE A 103 -3.30 -3.74 -17.82
CA PHE A 103 -3.47 -5.17 -17.54
C PHE A 103 -3.54 -5.51 -16.03
N GLN A 104 -3.20 -4.55 -15.16
CA GLN A 104 -3.26 -4.69 -13.71
C GLN A 104 -4.54 -4.09 -13.13
N GLY A 105 -5.42 -3.55 -13.98
CA GLY A 105 -6.65 -2.89 -13.56
C GLY A 105 -6.48 -1.43 -13.17
N ASN A 106 -5.29 -0.84 -13.36
CA ASN A 106 -5.05 0.56 -13.03
C ASN A 106 -5.66 1.49 -14.08
N LEU A 107 -6.25 2.60 -13.67
CA LEU A 107 -6.70 3.64 -14.59
C LEU A 107 -5.51 4.51 -14.99
N VAL A 108 -5.25 4.63 -16.29
CA VAL A 108 -4.15 5.42 -16.82
C VAL A 108 -4.65 6.69 -17.48
N LEU A 109 -4.13 7.81 -16.99
CA LEU A 109 -4.40 9.16 -17.44
C LEU A 109 -3.17 9.69 -18.19
N THR A 110 -3.32 10.00 -19.48
CA THR A 110 -2.24 10.63 -20.24
C THR A 110 -2.40 12.14 -20.19
N THR A 111 -1.40 12.83 -19.65
CA THR A 111 -1.37 14.30 -19.57
C THR A 111 -0.12 14.86 -20.25
N SER A 112 -0.10 16.16 -20.49
CA SER A 112 1.08 16.86 -21.05
C SER A 112 2.33 16.78 -20.18
N LEU A 113 2.20 16.40 -18.90
CA LEU A 113 3.30 16.21 -17.96
C LEU A 113 3.74 14.74 -17.85
N GLY A 114 3.07 13.82 -18.54
CA GLY A 114 3.32 12.38 -18.48
C GLY A 114 2.08 11.58 -18.11
N GLU A 115 2.27 10.26 -18.00
CA GLU A 115 1.22 9.34 -17.52
C GLU A 115 1.09 9.42 -16.00
N VAL A 116 -0.16 9.53 -15.53
CA VAL A 116 -0.54 9.33 -14.14
C VAL A 116 -1.37 8.06 -14.06
N LYS A 117 -1.10 7.22 -13.05
CA LYS A 117 -1.86 6.00 -12.80
C LYS A 117 -2.62 6.12 -11.49
N GLU A 118 -3.91 5.84 -11.52
CA GLU A 118 -4.68 5.50 -10.34
C GLU A 118 -4.71 3.98 -10.21
N GLN A 119 -4.42 3.49 -9.00
CA GLN A 119 -4.38 2.05 -8.73
C GLN A 119 -5.76 1.42 -8.92
N ALA A 120 -5.80 0.15 -9.30
CA ALA A 120 -7.04 -0.61 -9.38
C ALA A 120 -7.87 -0.41 -8.09
N PRO A 121 -9.20 -0.22 -8.21
CA PRO A 121 -10.02 0.11 -7.05
C PRO A 121 -10.01 -1.04 -6.07
N TYR A 122 -9.87 -0.72 -4.79
CA TYR A 122 -10.05 -1.67 -3.70
C TYR A 122 -11.35 -1.36 -2.96
N ALA A 123 -12.20 -2.37 -2.86
CA ALA A 123 -13.50 -2.24 -2.21
C ALA A 123 -13.70 -3.36 -1.20
N TYR A 124 -14.39 -3.06 -0.11
CA TYR A 124 -14.65 -4.04 0.94
C TYR A 124 -15.94 -3.75 1.71
N GLN A 125 -16.42 -4.77 2.41
CA GLN A 125 -17.49 -4.67 3.39
C GLN A 125 -17.00 -5.21 4.73
N VAL A 126 -17.47 -4.62 5.83
CA VAL A 126 -17.10 -5.08 7.17
C VAL A 126 -18.15 -6.06 7.68
N ASP A 127 -17.70 -7.22 8.17
CA ASP A 127 -18.51 -8.18 8.92
C ASP A 127 -17.95 -8.33 10.35
N GLY A 128 -18.57 -7.64 11.30
CA GLY A 128 -18.04 -7.52 12.66
C GLY A 128 -16.71 -6.78 12.69
N ARG A 129 -15.60 -7.52 12.81
CA ARG A 129 -14.22 -7.00 12.77
C ARG A 129 -13.45 -7.39 11.51
N VAL A 130 -14.05 -8.22 10.65
CA VAL A 130 -13.38 -8.74 9.46
C VAL A 130 -13.73 -7.86 8.27
N GLN A 131 -12.72 -7.34 7.58
CA GLN A 131 -12.90 -6.73 6.27
C GLN A 131 -12.95 -7.84 5.22
N LYS A 132 -14.05 -7.91 4.47
CA LYS A 132 -14.22 -8.82 3.35
C LYS A 132 -14.08 -8.04 2.05
N ARG A 133 -13.11 -8.42 1.23
CA ARG A 133 -12.90 -7.86 -0.12
C ARG A 133 -14.16 -8.06 -0.98
N VAL A 134 -14.47 -7.02 -1.75
CA VAL A 134 -15.42 -7.03 -2.86
C VAL A 134 -14.62 -6.87 -4.13
N GLU A 135 -14.86 -7.71 -5.13
CA GLU A 135 -14.19 -7.54 -6.41
C GLU A 135 -14.67 -6.25 -7.07
N SER A 136 -13.71 -5.42 -7.48
CA SER A 136 -13.96 -4.10 -8.04
C SER A 136 -13.01 -3.79 -9.18
N ILE A 137 -13.54 -3.19 -10.24
CA ILE A 137 -12.75 -2.75 -11.41
C ILE A 137 -13.18 -1.34 -11.86
N TYR A 138 -12.30 -0.66 -12.58
CA TYR A 138 -12.69 0.53 -13.34
C TYR A 138 -13.42 0.14 -14.62
N ARG A 139 -14.48 0.88 -14.94
CA ARG A 139 -15.21 0.81 -16.20
C ARG A 139 -15.25 2.19 -16.85
N ILE A 140 -14.66 2.32 -18.04
CA ILE A 140 -14.80 3.51 -18.88
C ILE A 140 -16.18 3.45 -19.55
N ILE A 141 -17.06 4.39 -19.23
CA ILE A 141 -18.46 4.38 -19.70
C ILE A 141 -18.58 5.11 -21.04
N ASP A 142 -18.07 6.34 -21.12
CA ASP A 142 -17.99 7.13 -22.36
C ASP A 142 -16.83 8.12 -22.27
N GLY A 143 -16.18 8.42 -23.40
CA GLY A 143 -15.09 9.41 -23.44
C GLY A 143 -14.06 9.26 -22.32
N ASN A 144 -14.03 10.25 -21.42
CA ASN A 144 -13.17 10.28 -20.24
C ASN A 144 -13.95 10.15 -18.92
N ARG A 145 -15.12 9.49 -18.97
CA ARG A 145 -15.96 9.19 -17.83
C ARG A 145 -15.75 7.75 -17.37
N VAL A 146 -15.44 7.60 -16.10
CA VAL A 146 -15.17 6.30 -15.46
C VAL A 146 -16.14 6.08 -14.31
N ALA A 147 -16.58 4.84 -14.14
CA ALA A 147 -17.25 4.36 -12.95
C ALA A 147 -16.51 3.15 -12.38
N PHE A 148 -16.97 2.72 -11.21
CA PHE A 148 -16.61 1.44 -10.64
C PHE A 148 -17.64 0.37 -11.03
N GLU A 149 -17.16 -0.85 -11.24
CA GLU A 149 -17.98 -2.05 -11.38
C GLU A 149 -17.62 -3.02 -10.26
N PHE A 150 -18.62 -3.67 -9.67
CA PHE A 150 -18.47 -4.51 -8.48
C PHE A 150 -19.11 -5.87 -8.69
N GLU A 151 -18.50 -6.92 -8.14
CA GLU A 151 -19.07 -8.26 -8.10
C GLU A 151 -19.17 -8.80 -6.66
N GLY A 152 -20.29 -9.45 -6.35
CA GLY A 152 -20.43 -10.27 -5.14
C GLY A 152 -20.59 -9.53 -3.81
N PHE A 153 -20.91 -8.24 -3.79
CA PHE A 153 -21.18 -7.50 -2.55
C PHE A 153 -22.61 -7.70 -2.02
N ASP A 154 -22.77 -7.59 -0.71
CA ASP A 154 -24.07 -7.63 0.00
C ASP A 154 -24.67 -6.23 0.09
N ALA A 155 -25.70 -5.95 -0.70
CA ALA A 155 -26.35 -4.63 -0.74
C ALA A 155 -26.98 -4.20 0.60
N SER A 156 -27.13 -5.10 1.58
CA SER A 156 -27.63 -4.75 2.92
C SER A 156 -26.55 -4.17 3.85
N LYS A 157 -25.29 -4.18 3.42
CA LYS A 157 -24.13 -3.66 4.16
C LYS A 157 -23.55 -2.44 3.46
N GLU A 158 -22.82 -1.61 4.20
CA GLU A 158 -22.04 -0.53 3.62
C GLU A 158 -20.95 -1.13 2.71
N LEU A 159 -20.76 -0.53 1.54
CA LEU A 159 -19.62 -0.80 0.67
C LEU A 159 -18.67 0.39 0.76
N VAL A 160 -17.42 0.13 1.14
CA VAL A 160 -16.37 1.14 1.19
C VAL A 160 -15.44 0.91 0.02
N ILE A 161 -15.18 1.95 -0.77
CA ILE A 161 -14.20 1.96 -1.84
C ILE A 161 -13.05 2.84 -1.34
N ASP A 162 -11.95 2.19 -0.99
CA ASP A 162 -10.79 2.82 -0.38
C ASP A 162 -9.57 2.42 -1.20
N PRO A 163 -8.95 3.34 -1.95
CA PRO A 163 -7.74 3.04 -2.71
C PRO A 163 -6.51 2.84 -1.82
N LEU A 164 -6.67 2.71 -0.49
CA LEU A 164 -5.60 2.37 0.45
C LEU A 164 -4.69 1.29 -0.14
N ILE A 165 -3.43 1.70 -0.36
CA ILE A 165 -2.45 0.93 -1.12
C ILE A 165 -2.32 -0.47 -0.50
N TYR A 166 -2.00 -0.56 0.79
CA TYR A 166 -2.24 -1.71 1.68
C TYR A 166 -1.69 -1.40 3.08
N SER A 167 -2.17 -2.11 4.09
CA SER A 167 -1.50 -2.28 5.39
C SER A 167 -1.92 -3.64 5.94
N THR A 168 -0.96 -4.51 6.23
CA THR A 168 -1.25 -5.87 6.71
C THR A 168 -0.35 -6.24 7.89
N TYR A 169 -0.77 -7.22 8.67
CA TYR A 169 0.09 -7.88 9.65
C TYR A 169 0.81 -9.04 8.95
N PHE A 170 2.08 -9.23 9.27
CA PHE A 170 2.90 -10.29 8.69
C PHE A 170 3.66 -11.01 9.81
N GLY A 171 3.42 -12.31 9.95
CA GLY A 171 4.02 -13.14 10.98
C GLY A 171 3.19 -14.37 11.33
N GLY A 172 3.72 -15.19 12.24
CA GLY A 172 3.01 -16.27 12.90
C GLY A 172 2.17 -15.76 14.07
N LEU A 173 1.47 -16.67 14.75
CA LEU A 173 0.55 -16.35 15.84
C LEU A 173 1.16 -16.59 17.23
N ASP A 174 2.27 -17.32 17.33
CA ASP A 174 2.80 -17.84 18.59
C ASP A 174 4.19 -17.31 19.02
N GLY A 175 4.77 -16.40 18.25
CA GLY A 175 6.10 -15.85 18.51
C GLY A 175 6.21 -14.34 18.22
N VAL A 176 7.42 -13.93 17.84
CA VAL A 176 7.77 -12.53 17.55
C VAL A 176 8.51 -12.45 16.23
N GLU A 177 8.07 -11.51 15.40
CA GLU A 177 8.69 -11.19 14.12
C GLU A 177 9.40 -9.83 14.17
N TYR A 178 10.64 -9.83 13.70
CA TYR A 178 11.40 -8.62 13.45
C TYR A 178 11.61 -8.51 11.94
N ILE A 179 10.93 -7.57 11.28
CA ILE A 179 11.25 -7.18 9.90
C ILE A 179 12.39 -6.17 9.97
N ASN A 180 13.60 -6.59 9.60
CA ASN A 180 14.79 -5.76 9.70
C ASN A 180 15.02 -4.93 8.43
N ARG A 181 14.61 -5.45 7.27
CA ARG A 181 14.80 -4.79 5.98
C ARG A 181 13.69 -5.08 4.97
N VAL A 182 13.43 -4.08 4.13
CA VAL A 182 12.62 -4.19 2.91
C VAL A 182 13.43 -3.69 1.70
N CYS A 183 13.36 -4.42 0.60
CA CYS A 183 13.75 -3.99 -0.73
C CYS A 183 12.51 -3.89 -1.61
N VAL A 184 12.24 -2.69 -2.14
CA VAL A 184 11.22 -2.50 -3.18
C VAL A 184 11.83 -2.92 -4.51
N LEU A 185 11.21 -3.88 -5.18
CA LEU A 185 11.70 -4.40 -6.46
C LEU A 185 11.25 -3.47 -7.60
N ALA A 186 11.98 -3.49 -8.72
CA ALA A 186 11.67 -2.64 -9.85
C ALA A 186 10.39 -3.12 -10.56
N GLY A 187 9.61 -2.19 -11.12
CA GLY A 187 8.30 -2.53 -11.68
C GLY A 187 7.33 -3.02 -10.61
N ASP A 188 6.36 -3.84 -11.00
CA ASP A 188 5.37 -4.42 -10.07
C ASP A 188 5.81 -5.80 -9.56
N GLU A 189 7.12 -6.02 -9.45
CA GLU A 189 7.71 -7.30 -9.03
C GLU A 189 7.62 -7.56 -7.52
N GLY A 190 7.08 -6.62 -6.74
CA GLY A 190 6.76 -6.85 -5.33
C GLY A 190 7.74 -6.28 -4.31
N LEU A 191 7.61 -6.77 -3.08
CA LEU A 191 8.47 -6.41 -1.95
C LEU A 191 9.28 -7.62 -1.53
N LEU A 192 10.58 -7.45 -1.31
CA LEU A 192 11.44 -8.46 -0.72
C LEU A 192 11.80 -8.05 0.71
N LEU A 193 11.48 -8.90 1.68
CA LEU A 193 11.65 -8.67 3.10
C LEU A 193 12.67 -9.64 3.67
N CYS A 194 13.46 -9.18 4.64
CA CYS A 194 14.21 -10.08 5.51
C CYS A 194 14.11 -9.66 6.97
N GLY A 195 14.32 -10.64 7.83
CA GLY A 195 14.18 -10.44 9.26
C GLY A 195 14.48 -11.69 10.05
N SER A 196 13.81 -11.82 11.19
CA SER A 196 13.86 -13.03 12.01
C SER A 196 12.51 -13.33 12.65
N SER A 197 12.20 -14.60 12.83
CA SER A 197 10.96 -15.10 13.44
C SER A 197 11.27 -16.13 14.51
N SER A 198 10.59 -16.05 15.65
CA SER A 198 10.55 -17.10 16.68
C SER A 198 9.25 -17.91 16.65
N SER A 199 8.41 -17.70 15.64
CA SER A 199 7.07 -18.31 15.55
C SER A 199 7.14 -19.68 14.89
N SER A 200 6.55 -20.69 15.53
CA SER A 200 6.56 -22.07 15.01
C SER A 200 5.59 -22.25 13.84
N ASP A 201 4.63 -21.34 13.69
CA ASP A 201 3.63 -21.27 12.62
C ASP A 201 3.93 -20.16 11.60
N PHE A 202 5.19 -19.76 11.46
CA PHE A 202 5.58 -18.74 10.49
C PHE A 202 5.19 -19.13 9.05
N LEU A 203 4.77 -18.13 8.26
CA LEU A 203 4.17 -18.32 6.95
C LEU A 203 5.22 -18.61 5.86
N THR A 204 5.75 -19.84 5.80
CA THR A 204 6.63 -20.31 4.72
C THR A 204 5.83 -20.88 3.54
N THR A 205 6.42 -20.90 2.34
CA THR A 205 5.83 -21.51 1.15
C THR A 205 6.38 -22.91 0.87
N PRO A 206 5.58 -23.85 0.33
CA PRO A 206 6.05 -25.19 -0.03
C PRO A 206 7.19 -25.14 -1.06
N GLY A 207 8.21 -25.98 -0.86
CA GLY A 207 9.40 -26.03 -1.71
C GLY A 207 10.42 -24.91 -1.46
N SER A 208 10.22 -24.11 -0.42
CA SER A 208 11.21 -23.13 0.02
C SER A 208 12.41 -23.80 0.69
N TYR A 209 13.52 -23.06 0.86
CA TYR A 209 14.76 -23.60 1.42
C TYR A 209 14.57 -24.27 2.80
N GLN A 210 13.86 -23.60 3.70
CA GLN A 210 13.50 -24.09 5.02
C GLN A 210 12.04 -23.72 5.35
N GLU A 211 11.20 -24.75 5.56
CA GLU A 211 9.76 -24.61 5.81
C GLU A 211 9.38 -24.58 7.30
N HIS A 212 10.32 -24.87 8.20
CA HIS A 212 10.03 -24.99 9.63
C HIS A 212 11.09 -24.29 10.46
N LEU A 213 10.67 -23.68 11.57
CA LEU A 213 11.57 -23.13 12.56
C LEU A 213 12.39 -24.27 13.20
N LEU A 214 13.71 -24.15 13.15
CA LEU A 214 14.64 -25.12 13.75
C LEU A 214 15.29 -24.54 15.02
N GLY A 215 15.64 -23.26 14.99
CA GLY A 215 16.21 -22.53 16.11
C GLY A 215 15.18 -22.02 17.12
N ARG A 216 15.66 -21.24 18.10
CA ARG A 216 14.80 -20.40 18.95
C ARG A 216 14.27 -19.19 18.18
N GLN A 217 15.01 -18.79 17.16
CA GLN A 217 14.65 -17.76 16.21
C GLN A 217 15.49 -17.98 14.95
N ASP A 218 14.84 -18.12 13.81
CA ASP A 218 15.54 -18.21 12.53
C ASP A 218 15.38 -16.92 11.75
N GLY A 219 16.33 -16.65 10.85
CA GLY A 219 16.18 -15.62 9.85
C GLY A 219 15.00 -15.97 8.91
N PHE A 220 14.45 -14.99 8.22
CA PHE A 220 13.52 -15.26 7.12
C PHE A 220 13.80 -14.39 5.91
N ILE A 221 13.34 -14.88 4.76
CA ILE A 221 13.32 -14.17 3.48
C ILE A 221 11.92 -14.37 2.89
N THR A 222 11.23 -13.29 2.60
CA THR A 222 9.85 -13.33 2.09
C THR A 222 9.70 -12.37 0.93
N LYS A 223 9.12 -12.84 -0.17
CA LYS A 223 8.65 -11.98 -1.24
C LYS A 223 7.14 -11.86 -1.20
N LEU A 224 6.65 -10.63 -1.12
CA LEU A 224 5.24 -10.28 -1.24
C LEU A 224 4.96 -9.72 -2.64
N SER A 225 3.73 -9.92 -3.12
CA SER A 225 3.20 -9.20 -4.28
C SER A 225 3.29 -7.68 -4.08
N SER A 226 3.23 -6.90 -5.16
CA SER A 226 3.36 -5.42 -5.10
C SER A 226 2.26 -4.73 -4.29
N ASP A 227 1.11 -5.38 -4.14
CA ASP A 227 -0.01 -4.96 -3.31
C ASP A 227 -0.02 -5.61 -1.90
N ALA A 228 1.04 -6.37 -1.56
CA ALA A 228 1.23 -7.08 -0.31
C ALA A 228 0.06 -8.01 0.10
N ARG A 229 -0.70 -8.51 -0.88
CA ARG A 229 -1.84 -9.42 -0.65
C ARG A 229 -1.47 -10.89 -0.73
N GLU A 230 -0.38 -11.22 -1.43
CA GLU A 230 0.06 -12.59 -1.63
C GLU A 230 1.54 -12.74 -1.23
N ILE A 231 1.87 -13.89 -0.63
CA ILE A 231 3.24 -14.32 -0.43
C ILE A 231 3.63 -15.09 -1.69
N GLU A 232 4.52 -14.53 -2.52
CA GLU A 232 5.03 -15.19 -3.72
C GLU A 232 5.98 -16.34 -3.33
N PHE A 233 6.86 -16.09 -2.36
CA PHE A 233 7.62 -17.12 -1.66
C PHE A 233 7.99 -16.65 -0.25
N SER A 234 8.24 -17.59 0.65
CA SER A 234 8.70 -17.29 2.00
C SER A 234 9.46 -18.47 2.58
N THR A 235 10.61 -18.21 3.16
CA THR A 235 11.48 -19.23 3.74
C THR A 235 12.12 -18.76 5.04
N LEU A 236 12.44 -19.73 5.90
CA LEU A 236 13.27 -19.52 7.07
C LEU A 236 14.76 -19.75 6.73
N PHE A 237 15.65 -19.34 7.62
CA PHE A 237 17.08 -19.55 7.49
C PHE A 237 17.76 -19.61 8.85
N GLY A 238 18.16 -20.82 9.24
CA GLY A 238 18.89 -21.11 10.46
C GLY A 238 18.99 -22.61 10.68
N ASP A 239 19.53 -23.00 11.82
CA ASP A 239 19.57 -24.40 12.25
C ASP A 239 19.41 -24.48 13.77
N SER A 240 20.34 -23.88 14.52
CA SER A 240 20.29 -23.81 15.98
C SER A 240 20.20 -22.38 16.51
N ASP A 241 19.65 -22.25 17.72
CA ASP A 241 19.61 -21.02 18.54
C ASP A 241 19.07 -19.76 17.80
N TYR A 242 19.84 -18.67 17.70
CA TYR A 242 19.37 -17.39 17.14
C TYR A 242 20.09 -17.03 15.85
N VAL A 243 19.34 -16.87 14.78
CA VAL A 243 19.76 -16.30 13.50
C VAL A 243 18.87 -15.09 13.18
N ALA A 244 19.46 -14.05 12.58
CA ALA A 244 18.72 -12.91 12.07
C ALA A 244 19.29 -12.41 10.74
N CYS A 245 18.42 -12.24 9.75
CA CYS A 245 18.72 -11.56 8.50
C CYS A 245 18.54 -10.04 8.70
N GLU A 246 19.58 -9.25 8.46
CA GLU A 246 19.65 -7.82 8.82
C GLU A 246 19.61 -6.88 7.60
N ASP A 247 20.15 -7.30 6.44
CA ASP A 247 20.00 -6.59 5.17
C ASP A 247 19.85 -7.58 4.00
N ILE A 248 19.20 -7.15 2.93
CA ILE A 248 18.86 -7.95 1.77
C ILE A 248 18.94 -7.13 0.48
N LYS A 249 19.49 -7.75 -0.57
CA LYS A 249 19.58 -7.17 -1.92
C LYS A 249 19.40 -8.22 -3.00
N THR A 250 18.90 -7.79 -4.15
CA THR A 250 18.89 -8.60 -5.37
C THR A 250 20.14 -8.32 -6.20
N MET A 251 20.69 -9.37 -6.80
CA MET A 251 21.75 -9.30 -7.80
C MET A 251 21.14 -9.13 -9.20
N PRO A 252 21.93 -8.67 -10.20
CA PRO A 252 21.43 -8.49 -11.57
C PRO A 252 20.88 -9.77 -12.24
N ASN A 253 21.29 -10.95 -11.78
CA ASN A 253 20.78 -12.24 -12.23
C ASN A 253 19.50 -12.70 -11.51
N GLY A 254 19.01 -11.92 -10.53
CA GLY A 254 17.84 -12.22 -9.72
C GLY A 254 18.13 -12.91 -8.39
N ASP A 255 19.35 -13.41 -8.18
CA ASP A 255 19.73 -14.04 -6.91
C ASP A 255 19.67 -13.06 -5.74
N ILE A 256 19.49 -13.59 -4.54
CA ILE A 256 19.21 -12.80 -3.35
C ILE A 256 20.40 -12.90 -2.40
N VAL A 257 21.06 -11.78 -2.16
CA VAL A 257 22.12 -11.67 -1.14
C VAL A 257 21.47 -11.24 0.16
N VAL A 258 21.73 -12.00 1.21
CA VAL A 258 21.33 -11.69 2.58
C VAL A 258 22.56 -11.60 3.46
N VAL A 259 22.59 -10.58 4.31
CA VAL A 259 23.58 -10.48 5.38
C VAL A 259 22.87 -10.44 6.71
N GLY A 260 23.53 -10.97 7.74
CA GLY A 260 22.91 -11.10 9.03
C GLY A 260 23.88 -11.47 10.11
N ARG A 261 23.35 -11.95 11.23
CA ARG A 261 24.12 -12.43 12.37
C ARG A 261 23.61 -13.76 12.88
N VAL A 262 24.51 -14.50 13.49
CA VAL A 262 24.25 -15.77 14.16
C VAL A 262 24.82 -15.70 15.59
N SER A 263 24.07 -16.23 16.56
CA SER A 263 24.52 -16.29 17.95
C SER A 263 25.61 -17.34 18.14
N GLN A 264 26.30 -17.29 19.28
CA GLN A 264 27.37 -18.23 19.64
C GLN A 264 26.97 -19.71 19.59
N LEU A 265 25.72 -20.04 19.87
CA LEU A 265 25.22 -21.42 19.79
C LEU A 265 24.44 -21.68 18.49
N GLY A 266 24.31 -20.66 17.65
CA GLY A 266 23.61 -20.75 16.39
C GLY A 266 24.49 -21.31 15.29
N GLN A 267 23.84 -21.95 14.32
CA GLN A 267 24.46 -22.46 13.11
C GLN A 267 23.66 -21.99 11.91
N ILE A 268 24.37 -21.77 10.81
CA ILE A 268 23.77 -21.57 9.50
C ILE A 268 24.34 -22.61 8.55
N PRO A 269 23.57 -23.09 7.58
CA PRO A 269 24.09 -23.90 6.51
C PRO A 269 25.21 -23.17 5.74
N LEU A 270 26.36 -23.82 5.62
CA LEU A 270 27.51 -23.30 4.89
C LEU A 270 27.66 -24.02 3.54
N THR A 271 28.09 -23.29 2.51
CA THR A 271 28.48 -23.90 1.25
C THR A 271 29.84 -24.61 1.40
N PRO A 272 30.15 -25.65 0.59
CA PRO A 272 31.43 -26.36 0.68
C PRO A 272 32.67 -25.48 0.49
N SER A 273 32.52 -24.30 -0.10
CA SER A 273 33.57 -23.31 -0.35
C SER A 273 33.44 -22.05 0.53
N ALA A 274 32.80 -22.16 1.70
CA ALA A 274 32.70 -21.05 2.64
C ALA A 274 34.09 -20.51 3.00
N LEU A 275 34.21 -19.17 3.03
CA LEU A 275 35.46 -18.47 3.34
C LEU A 275 35.93 -18.77 4.76
N ASP A 276 34.98 -18.78 5.69
CA ASP A 276 35.17 -19.25 7.05
C ASP A 276 34.14 -20.35 7.32
N SER A 277 34.62 -21.44 7.91
CA SER A 277 33.80 -22.61 8.24
C SER A 277 33.76 -22.88 9.74
N ILE A 278 34.36 -22.00 10.54
CA ILE A 278 34.41 -22.10 12.00
C ILE A 278 33.84 -20.80 12.55
N HIS A 279 32.80 -20.91 13.37
CA HIS A 279 32.19 -19.76 14.02
C HIS A 279 32.47 -19.80 15.53
N GLU A 280 33.06 -18.73 16.07
CA GLU A 280 33.41 -18.56 17.48
C GLU A 280 32.82 -17.25 18.05
N GLY A 281 31.58 -17.31 18.54
CA GLY A 281 30.97 -16.18 19.27
C GLY A 281 29.77 -15.58 18.54
N TYR A 282 29.55 -14.27 18.59
CA TYR A 282 28.53 -13.67 17.73
C TYR A 282 29.20 -13.25 16.42
N GLU A 283 28.71 -13.77 15.30
CA GLU A 283 29.32 -13.54 14.00
C GLU A 283 28.32 -13.02 12.99
N GLY A 284 28.84 -12.29 12.00
CA GLY A 284 28.09 -11.88 10.82
C GLY A 284 28.21 -12.92 9.73
N PHE A 285 27.15 -13.10 8.94
CA PHE A 285 27.17 -13.96 7.77
C PHE A 285 26.80 -13.20 6.50
N VAL A 286 27.19 -13.79 5.36
CA VAL A 286 26.69 -13.45 4.03
C VAL A 286 26.23 -14.75 3.38
N ALA A 287 24.99 -14.77 2.89
CA ALA A 287 24.40 -15.91 2.21
C ALA A 287 23.83 -15.45 0.85
N LEU A 288 23.98 -16.29 -0.16
CA LEU A 288 23.40 -16.09 -1.49
C LEU A 288 22.34 -17.16 -1.72
N PHE A 289 21.15 -16.74 -2.11
CA PHE A 289 20.02 -17.61 -2.41
C PHE A 289 19.63 -17.50 -3.88
N SER A 290 19.06 -18.57 -4.43
CA SER A 290 18.33 -18.50 -5.70
C SER A 290 17.22 -17.45 -5.64
N ASN A 291 16.79 -16.96 -6.80
CA ASN A 291 15.77 -15.91 -6.93
C ASN A 291 14.39 -16.24 -6.33
N ASP A 292 14.12 -17.51 -6.03
CA ASP A 292 12.92 -18.05 -5.39
C ASP A 292 13.16 -18.52 -3.94
N ALA A 293 14.37 -18.31 -3.41
CA ALA A 293 14.82 -18.75 -2.11
C ALA A 293 14.59 -20.26 -1.83
N SER A 294 14.69 -21.11 -2.86
CA SER A 294 14.63 -22.58 -2.73
C SER A 294 15.99 -23.22 -2.47
N SER A 295 17.10 -22.51 -2.73
CA SER A 295 18.47 -23.04 -2.57
C SER A 295 19.50 -21.96 -2.21
N LEU A 296 20.59 -22.36 -1.54
CA LEU A 296 21.81 -21.56 -1.39
C LEU A 296 22.70 -21.75 -2.62
N THR A 297 23.26 -20.66 -3.15
CA THR A 297 24.04 -20.64 -4.41
C THR A 297 25.48 -20.17 -4.24
#